data_AF-A0A3D4ZSK9-F1
#
_entry.id   AF-A0A3D4ZSK9-F1
#
_cell.length_a   1.000
_cell.length_b   1.000
_cell.length_c   1.000
_cell.angle_alpha   90.00
_cell.angle_beta   90.00
_cell.angle_gamma   90.00
#
_symmetry.space_group_name_H-M   'P 1'
#
loop_
_entity.id
_entity.type
_entity.pdbx_description
1 polymer ?
#
loop_
_entity_poly.entity_id
_entity_poly.type
_entity_poly.pdbx_seq_one_letter_code
_entity_poly.pdbx_strand_id
1 'polypeptide(L)'
;MVATAAEWRVNNVYMFNIHALGPVPYAIAALEAAGMDEGAAYALERTNEQPPPFEEVLDPEKMNRHPDYQGKPALMYTYTMAHGAPSDKGGRSRLILLEDGVPLGPAHTGHVETIISGGGRWSHWGARGIYFSTPDNSDPRTNGREYKVVNPGPEG
;
A
#
# COMPACT_ATOMS: atom_id res chain seq x y z
N MET A 1 -15.27 -23.81 7.50
CA MET A 1 -14.99 -22.36 7.40
C MET A 1 -15.55 -21.71 6.12
N VAL A 2 -15.52 -22.37 4.96
CA VAL A 2 -16.01 -21.77 3.69
C VAL A 2 -17.54 -21.61 3.63
N ALA A 3 -18.30 -22.55 4.19
CA ALA A 3 -19.77 -22.47 4.22
C ALA A 3 -20.30 -21.26 5.03
N THR A 4 -19.59 -20.84 6.07
CA THR A 4 -19.96 -19.71 6.94
C THR A 4 -19.66 -18.36 6.28
N ALA A 5 -18.66 -18.28 5.40
CA ALA A 5 -18.27 -17.03 4.76
C ALA A 5 -19.29 -16.55 3.70
N ALA A 6 -19.97 -17.47 3.02
CA ALA A 6 -21.02 -17.15 2.04
C ALA A 6 -22.29 -16.58 2.70
N GLU A 7 -22.61 -17.04 3.91
CA GLU A 7 -23.77 -16.59 4.68
C GLU A 7 -23.63 -15.13 5.17
N TRP A 8 -22.40 -14.64 5.32
CA TRP A 8 -22.09 -13.31 5.88
C TRP A 8 -21.83 -12.21 4.83
N ARG A 9 -21.98 -12.51 3.53
CA ARG A 9 -21.75 -11.56 2.42
C ARG A 9 -20.41 -10.82 2.52
N VAL A 10 -19.35 -11.53 2.92
CA VAL A 10 -17.99 -10.98 2.96
C VAL A 10 -17.44 -10.89 1.54
N ASN A 11 -17.34 -9.67 1.01
CA ASN A 11 -16.97 -9.44 -0.39
C ASN A 11 -15.46 -9.39 -0.66
N ASN A 12 -14.59 -9.50 0.36
CA ASN A 12 -13.15 -9.59 0.20
C ASN A 12 -12.50 -10.40 1.35
N VAL A 13 -11.74 -11.44 1.03
CA VAL A 13 -10.81 -12.10 1.96
C VAL A 13 -9.40 -11.89 1.45
N TYR A 14 -8.67 -10.95 2.04
CA TYR A 14 -7.23 -10.83 1.82
C TYR A 14 -6.51 -11.56 2.95
N MET A 15 -6.01 -12.76 2.68
CA MET A 15 -5.07 -13.42 3.60
C MET A 15 -3.97 -14.13 2.82
N PHE A 16 -2.80 -13.50 2.74
CA PHE A 16 -1.54 -14.24 2.67
C PHE A 16 -0.73 -13.86 3.90
N ASN A 17 -0.95 -14.61 4.98
CA ASN A 17 -0.14 -14.59 6.18
C ASN A 17 0.74 -15.85 6.12
N ILE A 18 2.05 -15.69 5.96
CA ILE A 18 3.01 -16.80 6.08
C ILE A 18 2.93 -17.43 7.49
N HIS A 19 2.36 -16.73 8.47
CA HIS A 19 2.16 -17.22 9.85
C HIS A 19 0.82 -17.89 10.14
N ALA A 20 -0.06 -17.94 9.15
CA ALA A 20 -1.32 -18.65 9.24
C ALA A 20 -1.67 -19.14 7.84
N LEU A 21 -0.82 -20.00 7.29
CA LEU A 21 -1.31 -21.01 6.35
C LEU A 21 -2.36 -21.80 7.12
N GLY A 22 -3.60 -21.30 7.16
CA GLY A 22 -4.75 -22.16 7.37
C GLY A 22 -4.54 -23.32 6.39
N PRO A 23 -4.61 -24.58 6.83
CA PRO A 23 -3.99 -25.70 6.13
C PRO A 23 -4.51 -25.74 4.70
N VAL A 24 -3.67 -25.26 3.78
CA VAL A 24 -3.94 -25.26 2.35
C VAL A 24 -2.87 -26.16 1.75
N PRO A 25 -3.06 -27.49 1.74
CA PRO A 25 -2.02 -28.44 1.35
C PRO A 25 -1.45 -28.17 -0.05
N TYR A 26 -2.28 -27.64 -0.96
CA TYR A 26 -1.83 -27.28 -2.30
C TYR A 26 -0.92 -26.04 -2.33
N ALA A 27 -1.09 -25.08 -1.41
CA ALA A 27 -0.21 -23.93 -1.31
C ALA A 27 1.14 -24.32 -0.70
N ILE A 28 1.14 -25.18 0.32
CA ILE A 28 2.35 -25.74 0.93
C ILE A 28 3.15 -26.53 -0.11
N ALA A 29 2.51 -27.45 -0.84
CA ALA A 29 3.18 -28.24 -1.88
C ALA A 29 3.78 -27.37 -2.99
N ALA A 30 3.11 -26.27 -3.38
CA ALA A 30 3.64 -25.33 -4.37
C ALA A 30 4.85 -24.55 -3.84
N LEU A 31 4.85 -24.17 -2.56
CA LEU A 31 5.96 -23.50 -1.90
C LEU A 31 7.17 -24.44 -1.77
N GLU A 32 6.94 -25.68 -1.34
CA GLU A 32 7.99 -26.71 -1.26
C GLU A 32 8.60 -26.99 -2.64
N ALA A 33 7.77 -27.11 -3.69
CA ALA A 33 8.24 -27.28 -5.06
C ALA A 33 9.04 -26.07 -5.58
N ALA A 34 8.77 -24.87 -5.07
CA ALA A 34 9.54 -23.66 -5.33
C ALA A 34 10.80 -23.54 -4.44
N GLY A 35 11.10 -24.56 -3.63
CA GLY A 35 12.25 -24.58 -2.73
C GLY A 35 12.07 -23.77 -1.44
N MET A 36 10.83 -23.39 -1.11
CA MET A 36 10.51 -22.64 0.10
C MET A 36 10.10 -23.62 1.21
N ASP A 37 11.01 -23.85 2.16
CA ASP A 37 10.77 -24.70 3.33
C ASP A 37 10.06 -23.93 4.44
N GLU A 38 8.97 -24.50 4.95
CA GLU A 38 8.18 -23.90 6.04
C GLU A 38 9.01 -23.83 7.34
N GLY A 39 9.82 -24.86 7.61
CA GLY A 39 10.71 -24.91 8.77
C GLY A 39 11.72 -23.77 8.77
N ALA A 40 12.35 -23.51 7.63
CA ALA A 40 13.26 -22.39 7.42
C ALA A 40 12.57 -21.04 7.61
N ALA A 41 11.31 -20.91 7.18
CA ALA A 41 10.54 -19.69 7.39
C ALA A 41 10.23 -19.43 8.89
N TYR A 42 10.02 -20.49 9.68
CA TYR A 42 9.85 -20.36 11.14
C TYR A 42 11.16 -20.16 11.90
N ALA A 43 12.28 -20.62 11.35
CA ALA A 43 13.61 -20.46 11.96
C ALA A 43 14.18 -19.04 11.81
N LEU A 44 13.65 -18.24 10.88
CA LEU A 44 14.03 -16.84 10.71
C LEU A 44 13.52 -15.99 11.89
N GLU A 45 14.43 -15.26 12.51
CA GLU A 45 14.08 -14.24 13.49
C GLU A 45 13.20 -13.17 12.81
N ARG A 46 12.04 -12.92 13.40
CA ARG A 46 11.12 -11.90 12.91
C ARG A 46 11.45 -10.60 13.59
N THR A 47 11.79 -9.59 12.81
CA THR A 47 11.97 -8.24 13.35
C THR A 47 10.71 -7.43 13.06
N ASN A 48 10.29 -6.64 14.05
CA ASN A 48 9.32 -5.55 13.87
C ASN A 48 10.06 -4.21 13.74
N GLU A 49 11.33 -4.27 13.34
CA GLU A 49 12.16 -3.08 13.22
C GLU A 49 11.63 -2.19 12.09
N GLN A 50 11.70 -0.88 12.33
CA GLN A 50 11.39 0.07 11.27
C GLN A 50 12.44 -0.06 10.16
N PRO A 51 12.03 -0.03 8.89
CA PRO A 51 12.99 -0.06 7.79
C PRO A 51 13.93 1.15 7.87
N PRO A 52 15.18 1.03 7.39
CA PRO A 52 16.10 2.16 7.33
C PRO A 52 15.49 3.32 6.54
N PRO A 53 16.00 4.55 6.75
CA PRO A 53 15.56 5.69 5.97
C PRO A 53 15.71 5.43 4.47
N PHE A 54 14.72 5.84 3.68
CA PHE A 54 14.77 5.73 2.23
C PHE A 54 14.02 6.88 1.57
N GLU A 55 14.39 7.15 0.33
CA GLU A 55 13.65 8.01 -0.57
C GLU A 55 13.35 7.25 -1.86
N GLU A 56 12.15 7.45 -2.40
CA GLU A 56 11.73 6.83 -3.66
C GLU A 56 10.96 7.83 -4.50
N VAL A 57 11.51 8.15 -5.68
CA VAL A 57 10.81 8.94 -6.70
C VAL A 57 9.78 8.05 -7.38
N LEU A 58 8.54 8.52 -7.47
CA LEU A 58 7.44 7.77 -8.06
C LEU A 58 7.50 7.89 -9.58
N ASP A 59 7.66 6.76 -10.25
CA ASP A 59 7.64 6.65 -11.71
C ASP A 59 6.20 6.89 -12.25
N PRO A 60 5.97 7.94 -13.05
CA PRO A 60 4.65 8.24 -13.64
C PRO A 60 4.03 7.07 -14.40
N GLU A 61 4.85 6.25 -15.08
CA GLU A 61 4.38 5.11 -15.89
C GLU A 61 3.83 3.97 -15.02
N LYS A 62 4.17 3.94 -13.74
CA LYS A 62 3.67 2.95 -12.77
C LYS A 62 2.50 3.46 -11.94
N MET A 63 2.11 4.73 -12.10
CA MET A 63 0.94 5.29 -11.44
C MET A 63 -0.34 4.87 -12.16
N ASN A 64 -1.33 4.43 -11.39
CA ASN A 64 -2.63 4.04 -11.93
C ASN A 64 -3.72 4.97 -11.41
N ARG A 65 -4.57 5.49 -12.30
CA ARG A 65 -5.78 6.20 -11.85
C ARG A 65 -6.78 5.18 -11.31
N HIS A 66 -7.38 5.48 -10.16
CA HIS A 66 -8.49 4.68 -9.66
C HIS A 66 -9.66 4.72 -10.67
N PRO A 67 -10.43 3.63 -10.82
CA PRO A 67 -11.64 3.64 -11.63
C PRO A 67 -12.62 4.72 -11.18
N ASP A 68 -13.43 5.21 -12.10
CA ASP A 68 -14.48 6.18 -11.82
C ASP A 68 -15.42 5.64 -10.72
N TYR A 69 -15.80 6.51 -9.80
CA TYR A 69 -16.56 6.14 -8.61
C TYR A 69 -17.92 6.84 -8.65
N GLN A 70 -18.99 6.04 -8.52
CA GLN A 70 -20.37 6.53 -8.57
C GLN A 70 -20.68 7.39 -9.82
N GLY A 71 -20.11 7.01 -10.97
CA GLY A 71 -20.31 7.71 -12.25
C GLY A 71 -19.57 9.05 -12.38
N LYS A 72 -18.63 9.35 -11.47
CA LYS A 72 -17.77 10.53 -11.54
C LYS A 72 -16.29 10.12 -11.69
N PRO A 73 -15.47 10.92 -12.40
CA PRO A 73 -14.04 10.69 -12.46
C PRO A 73 -13.43 10.64 -11.05
N ALA A 74 -12.64 9.60 -10.77
CA ALA A 74 -11.92 9.51 -9.51
C ALA A 74 -10.65 10.38 -9.54
N LEU A 75 -10.40 11.08 -8.44
CA LEU A 75 -9.23 11.96 -8.27
C LEU A 75 -8.01 11.23 -7.67
N MET A 76 -8.19 9.96 -7.31
CA MET A 76 -7.17 9.16 -6.65
C MET A 76 -6.30 8.41 -7.66
N TYR A 77 -5.01 8.43 -7.40
CA TYR A 77 -3.98 7.66 -8.07
C TYR A 77 -3.33 6.69 -7.08
N THR A 78 -2.88 5.55 -7.60
CA THR A 78 -2.20 4.53 -6.83
C THR A 78 -0.80 4.29 -7.37
N TYR A 79 0.13 4.02 -6.47
CA TYR A 79 1.51 3.66 -6.78
C TYR A 79 1.97 2.54 -5.84
N THR A 80 2.73 1.58 -6.37
CA THR A 80 3.35 0.51 -5.55
C THR A 80 4.83 0.79 -5.44
N MET A 81 5.28 1.13 -4.23
CA MET A 81 6.68 1.37 -3.91
C MET A 81 7.52 0.11 -4.06
N ALA A 82 8.80 0.29 -4.39
CA ALA A 82 9.80 -0.77 -4.30
C ALA A 82 10.11 -1.09 -2.83
N HIS A 83 10.22 -0.06 -2.00
CA HIS A 83 10.49 -0.17 -0.56
C HIS A 83 9.21 -0.44 0.23
N GLY A 84 9.33 -1.25 1.28
CA GLY A 84 8.24 -1.53 2.21
C GLY A 84 8.35 -0.75 3.50
N ALA A 85 7.24 -0.28 4.06
CA ALA A 85 7.19 0.31 5.40
C ALA A 85 5.87 -0.03 6.12
N PRO A 86 5.83 0.07 7.46
CA PRO A 86 4.57 0.02 8.20
C PRO A 86 3.59 1.11 7.74
N SER A 87 2.31 0.77 7.65
CA SER A 87 1.28 1.61 7.03
C SER A 87 0.10 1.93 7.92
N ASP A 88 -0.81 2.74 7.38
CA ASP A 88 -1.99 3.23 8.08
C ASP A 88 -2.98 2.12 8.48
N LYS A 89 -2.80 0.91 7.93
CA LYS A 89 -3.59 -0.27 8.29
C LYS A 89 -3.21 -0.85 9.66
N GLY A 90 -1.93 -0.78 10.04
CA GLY A 90 -1.37 -1.37 11.27
C GLY A 90 -0.97 -0.35 12.33
N GLY A 91 -1.09 0.95 12.03
CA GLY A 91 -0.64 2.05 12.88
C GLY A 91 -0.76 3.38 12.12
N ARG A 92 0.06 4.37 12.45
CA ARG A 92 0.24 5.56 11.60
C ARG A 92 1.52 5.41 10.79
N SER A 93 1.40 5.53 9.47
CA SER A 93 2.56 5.59 8.57
C SER A 93 3.47 6.77 8.96
N ARG A 94 4.78 6.59 8.79
CA ARG A 94 5.77 7.68 8.95
C ARG A 94 6.21 8.26 7.62
N LEU A 95 5.65 7.75 6.52
CA LEU A 95 5.99 8.24 5.19
C LEU A 95 5.56 9.69 5.02
N ILE A 96 6.33 10.40 4.21
CA ILE A 96 6.02 11.76 3.76
C ILE A 96 5.97 11.69 2.24
N LEU A 97 4.82 12.04 1.67
CA LEU A 97 4.68 12.19 0.23
C LEU A 97 4.95 13.66 -0.14
N LEU A 98 5.83 13.88 -1.09
CA LEU A 98 6.26 15.19 -1.57
C LEU A 98 5.81 15.37 -3.02
N GLU A 99 5.39 16.58 -3.37
CA GLU A 99 5.23 17.09 -4.73
C GLU A 99 6.23 18.24 -4.91
N ASP A 100 7.19 18.11 -5.82
CA ASP A 100 8.27 19.09 -6.04
C ASP A 100 8.99 19.51 -4.74
N GLY A 101 9.16 18.56 -3.82
CA GLY A 101 9.78 18.77 -2.51
C GLY A 101 8.85 19.37 -1.44
N VAL A 102 7.59 19.68 -1.77
CA VAL A 102 6.58 20.17 -0.82
C VAL A 102 5.74 19.01 -0.30
N PRO A 103 5.58 18.85 1.03
CA PRO A 103 4.71 17.81 1.58
C PRO A 103 3.26 17.93 1.12
N LEU A 104 2.74 16.84 0.55
CA LEU A 104 1.32 16.66 0.26
C LEU A 104 0.54 16.35 1.53
N GLY A 105 -0.69 16.87 1.57
CA GLY A 105 -1.63 16.55 2.62
C GLY A 105 -3.04 17.02 2.29
N PRO A 106 -4.03 16.60 3.08
CA PRO A 106 -3.89 15.85 4.33
C PRO A 106 -3.42 14.38 4.20
N ALA A 107 -2.47 13.96 5.03
CA ALA A 107 -2.02 12.57 5.14
C ALA A 107 -2.99 11.69 5.95
N HIS A 108 -2.85 10.37 5.85
CA HIS A 108 -3.69 9.36 6.53
C HIS A 108 -5.18 9.50 6.22
N THR A 109 -5.50 9.90 5.00
CA THR A 109 -6.88 10.13 4.57
C THR A 109 -7.53 8.84 4.04
N GLY A 110 -8.80 8.61 4.37
CA GLY A 110 -9.56 7.46 3.87
C GLY A 110 -9.72 7.50 2.34
N HIS A 111 -9.66 6.34 1.69
CA HIS A 111 -9.65 6.24 0.22
C HIS A 111 -10.85 6.95 -0.44
N VAL A 112 -12.05 6.83 0.13
CA VAL A 112 -13.27 7.45 -0.44
C VAL A 112 -13.16 8.98 -0.47
N GLU A 113 -12.57 9.60 0.55
CA GLU A 113 -12.35 11.04 0.56
C GLU A 113 -11.33 11.46 -0.51
N THR A 114 -10.24 10.72 -0.68
CA THR A 114 -9.26 10.98 -1.75
C THR A 114 -9.89 10.82 -3.14
N ILE A 115 -10.74 9.80 -3.33
CA ILE A 115 -11.44 9.54 -4.60
C ILE A 115 -12.37 10.69 -4.98
N ILE A 116 -13.18 11.19 -4.02
CA ILE A 116 -14.25 12.14 -4.29
C ILE A 116 -13.78 13.59 -4.21
N SER A 117 -12.93 13.91 -3.23
CA SER A 117 -12.55 15.29 -2.91
C SER A 117 -11.16 15.65 -3.39
N GLY A 118 -10.26 14.67 -3.53
CA GLY A 118 -8.87 14.89 -3.94
C GLY A 118 -8.17 15.96 -3.08
N GLY A 119 -7.46 16.88 -3.73
CA GLY A 119 -6.92 18.09 -3.09
C GLY A 119 -5.70 17.82 -2.21
N GLY A 120 -4.76 16.98 -2.67
CA GLY A 120 -3.52 16.67 -1.95
C GLY A 120 -3.67 15.56 -0.90
N ARG A 121 -4.88 15.03 -0.73
CA ARG A 121 -5.16 13.92 0.21
C ARG A 121 -4.40 12.68 -0.18
N TRP A 122 -3.85 12.00 0.82
CA TRP A 122 -3.17 10.73 0.59
C TRP A 122 -3.18 9.80 1.81
N SER A 123 -2.91 8.53 1.56
CA SER A 123 -2.71 7.48 2.56
C SER A 123 -1.75 6.41 2.08
N HIS A 124 -1.18 5.69 3.05
CA HIS A 124 -0.31 4.54 2.83
C HIS A 124 -1.04 3.27 3.27
N TRP A 125 -1.21 2.32 2.35
CA TRP A 125 -1.94 1.08 2.59
C TRP A 125 -1.14 -0.16 2.17
N GLY A 126 -1.21 -1.22 2.98
CA GLY A 126 -0.35 -2.39 2.80
C GLY A 126 1.11 -2.06 3.12
N ALA A 127 2.09 -2.84 2.67
CA ALA A 127 3.49 -2.50 2.92
C ALA A 127 4.04 -1.45 1.94
N ARG A 128 3.38 -1.28 0.78
CA ARG A 128 3.96 -0.62 -0.41
C ARG A 128 3.01 0.31 -1.16
N GLY A 129 1.73 0.35 -0.81
CA GLY A 129 0.71 1.05 -1.62
C GLY A 129 0.53 2.50 -1.20
N ILE A 130 0.77 3.44 -2.12
CA ILE A 130 0.47 4.86 -1.94
C ILE A 130 -0.81 5.18 -2.70
N TYR A 131 -1.73 5.87 -2.02
CA TYR A 131 -3.02 6.30 -2.55
C TYR A 131 -3.09 7.80 -2.36
N PHE A 132 -3.11 8.58 -3.45
CA PHE A 132 -2.99 10.02 -3.35
C PHE A 132 -3.76 10.76 -4.43
N SER A 133 -3.89 12.06 -4.24
CA SER A 133 -4.39 13.03 -5.22
C SER A 133 -3.46 14.23 -5.22
N THR A 134 -3.44 14.98 -6.31
CA THR A 134 -2.67 16.23 -6.40
C THR A 134 -3.46 17.38 -5.75
N PRO A 135 -2.80 18.45 -5.26
CA PRO A 135 -3.46 19.59 -4.61
C PRO A 135 -4.49 20.30 -5.51
N ASP A 136 -4.20 20.37 -6.80
CA ASP A 136 -5.05 21.01 -7.82
C ASP A 136 -5.86 20.01 -8.65
N ASN A 137 -5.85 18.73 -8.27
CA ASN A 137 -6.54 17.62 -8.94
C ASN A 137 -6.10 17.38 -10.40
N SER A 138 -4.95 17.91 -10.82
CA SER A 138 -4.33 17.56 -12.10
C SER A 138 -3.80 16.11 -12.09
N ASP A 139 -3.63 15.53 -13.28
CA ASP A 139 -3.11 14.17 -13.41
C ASP A 139 -1.60 14.13 -13.11
N PRO A 140 -1.15 13.45 -12.04
CA PRO A 140 0.26 13.41 -11.64
C PRO A 140 1.15 12.73 -12.69
N ARG A 141 0.58 12.00 -13.63
CA ARG A 141 1.33 11.33 -14.71
C ARG A 141 1.75 12.29 -15.81
N THR A 142 1.02 13.40 -15.96
CA THR A 142 1.19 14.31 -17.10
C THR A 142 1.36 15.77 -16.70
N ASN A 143 1.20 16.12 -15.41
CA ASN A 143 1.33 17.49 -14.94
C ASN A 143 2.78 17.99 -14.78
N GLY A 144 3.78 17.13 -15.03
CA GLY A 144 5.19 17.49 -15.08
C GLY A 144 5.85 17.73 -13.72
N ARG A 145 5.20 17.34 -12.62
CA ARG A 145 5.72 17.46 -11.25
C ARG A 145 6.41 16.18 -10.81
N GLU A 146 7.41 16.31 -9.94
CA GLU A 146 8.07 15.18 -9.30
C GLU A 146 7.32 14.78 -8.03
N TYR A 147 6.98 13.49 -7.91
CA TYR A 147 6.43 12.94 -6.67
C TYR A 147 7.46 12.03 -6.02
N LYS A 148 7.66 12.19 -4.71
CA LYS A 148 8.64 11.42 -3.96
C LYS A 148 8.09 11.00 -2.61
N VAL A 149 8.33 9.75 -2.23
CA VAL A 149 8.08 9.28 -0.87
C VAL A 149 9.39 9.29 -0.09
N VAL A 150 9.33 9.79 1.14
CA VAL A 150 10.42 9.75 2.10
C VAL A 150 9.98 8.97 3.32
N ASN A 151 10.76 7.96 3.70
CA ASN A 151 10.73 7.35 5.02
C ASN A 151 11.90 7.91 5.83
N PRO A 152 11.66 8.61 6.95
CA PRO A 152 12.73 9.10 7.81
C PRO A 152 13.48 7.99 8.57
N GLY A 153 12.95 6.75 8.57
CA GLY A 153 13.52 5.63 9.34
C GLY A 153 13.23 5.74 10.85
N PRO A 154 13.73 4.80 11.67
CA PRO A 154 13.66 4.92 13.13
C PRO A 154 14.31 6.23 13.59
N GLU A 155 13.70 6.93 14.55
CA GLU A 155 14.42 8.01 15.24
C GLU A 155 15.62 7.35 15.96
N GLY A 156 16.81 7.91 15.77
CA GLY A 156 18.02 7.45 16.46
C GLY A 156 17.96 7.73 17.96
#